data_AF-A0A520BB24-F1
#
_entry.id   AF-A0A520BB24-F1
#
_cell.length_a   1.000
_cell.length_b   1.000
_cell.length_c   1.000
_cell.angle_alpha   90.00
_cell.angle_beta   90.00
_cell.angle_gamma   90.00
#
_symmetry.space_group_name_H-M   'P 1'
#
loop_
_entity.id
_entity.type
_entity.pdbx_description
1 polymer ?
#
loop_
_entity_poly.entity_id
_entity_poly.type
_entity_poly.pdbx_seq_one_letter_code
_entity_poly.pdbx_strand_id
1 'polypeptide(L)' 'TEAGRTVVKHGVTLVGETNLPALVAADASALYARNVLDFLKLVITKDGTFAVPLDDDIVAACRVTQDGQVTRS' A
#
# COMPACT_ATOMS: atom_id res chain seq x y z
N THR A 1 13.57 17.37 12.34
CA THR A 1 12.24 16.95 12.82
C THR A 1 12.42 15.84 13.85
N GLU A 2 11.43 15.58 14.70
CA GLU A 2 11.44 14.44 15.63
C GLU A 2 10.26 13.55 15.28
N ALA A 3 10.48 12.24 15.11
CA ALA A 3 9.44 11.32 14.67
C ALA A 3 8.24 11.34 15.63
N GLY A 4 7.03 11.50 15.08
CA GLY A 4 5.77 11.57 15.82
C GLY A 4 5.58 12.86 16.63
N ARG A 5 6.41 13.90 16.45
CA ARG A 5 6.34 15.12 17.25
C ARG A 5 6.39 16.38 16.41
N THR A 6 5.60 17.36 16.83
CA THR A 6 5.73 18.75 16.39
C THR A 6 6.58 19.52 17.38
N VAL A 7 7.73 20.04 16.94
CA VAL A 7 8.68 20.76 17.80
C VAL A 7 9.01 22.12 17.21
N VAL A 8 9.31 23.11 18.06
CA VAL A 8 9.81 24.41 17.61
C VAL A 8 11.31 24.48 17.87
N LYS A 9 12.11 24.77 16.83
CA LYS A 9 13.56 24.97 16.93
C LYS A 9 13.94 26.25 16.21
N HIS A 10 14.67 27.14 16.88
CA HIS A 10 15.09 28.44 16.34
C HIS A 10 13.93 29.29 15.75
N GLY A 11 12.74 29.22 16.37
CA GLY A 11 11.54 29.92 15.89
C GLY A 11 10.81 29.25 14.73
N VAL A 12 11.28 28.09 14.24
CA VAL A 12 10.64 27.33 13.16
C VAL A 12 9.89 26.12 13.72
N THR A 13 8.65 25.92 13.30
CA THR A 13 7.85 24.73 13.63
C THR A 13 8.20 23.58 12.70
N LEU A 14 8.59 22.45 13.27
CA LEU A 14 8.96 21.22 12.59
C LEU A 14 7.90 20.16 12.87
N VAL A 15 7.08 19.81 11.87
CA VAL A 15 6.07 18.74 11.96
C VAL A 15 6.71 17.40 11.61
N GLY A 16 6.64 16.43 12.53
CA GLY A 16 7.28 15.13 12.39
C GLY A 16 6.32 13.94 12.36
N GLU A 17 5.04 14.16 12.03
CA GLU A 17 4.02 13.10 11.99
C GLU A 17 4.42 11.97 11.02
N THR A 18 4.31 10.72 11.47
CA THR A 18 4.78 9.55 10.70
C THR A 18 3.65 8.80 10.02
N ASN A 19 2.40 9.01 10.47
CA ASN A 19 1.23 8.36 9.89
C ASN A 19 0.15 9.38 9.52
N LEU A 20 0.50 10.30 8.61
CA LEU A 20 -0.44 11.28 8.07
C LEU A 20 -1.72 10.66 7.50
N PRO A 21 -1.71 9.51 6.80
CA PRO A 21 -2.95 8.88 6.32
C PRO A 21 -3.94 8.53 7.44
N ALA A 22 -3.45 8.15 8.63
CA ALA A 22 -4.33 7.86 9.75
C ALA A 22 -5.07 9.11 10.30
N LEU A 23 -4.57 10.32 10.03
CA LEU A 23 -5.28 11.55 10.39
C LEU A 23 -6.51 11.82 9.51
N VAL A 24 -6.59 11.17 8.34
CA VAL A 24 -7.71 11.20 7.40
C VAL A 24 -8.21 9.79 7.11
N ALA A 25 -8.39 9.00 8.18
CA ALA A 25 -8.58 7.56 8.12
C ALA A 25 -9.74 7.12 7.20
N ALA A 26 -10.85 7.85 7.18
CA ALA A 26 -12.00 7.51 6.33
C ALA A 26 -11.65 7.56 4.83
N ASP A 27 -11.06 8.67 4.38
CA ASP A 27 -10.67 8.86 2.99
C ASP A 27 -9.50 7.93 2.61
N ALA A 28 -8.50 7.82 3.49
CA ALA A 28 -7.37 6.92 3.29
C ALA A 28 -7.83 5.46 3.13
N SER A 29 -8.79 5.02 3.95
CA SER A 29 -9.36 3.66 3.87
C SER A 29 -10.13 3.46 2.57
N ALA A 30 -10.94 4.44 2.16
CA ALA A 30 -11.70 4.36 0.91
C ALA A 30 -10.79 4.26 -0.32
N LEU A 31 -9.72 5.08 -0.37
CA LEU A 31 -8.74 5.05 -1.44
C LEU A 31 -7.93 3.75 -1.45
N TYR A 32 -7.51 3.26 -0.28
CA TYR A 32 -6.83 1.97 -0.17
C TYR A 32 -7.72 0.81 -0.62
N ALA A 33 -8.98 0.78 -0.19
CA ALA A 33 -9.93 -0.25 -0.60
C ALA A 33 -10.17 -0.24 -2.12
N ARG A 34 -10.19 0.94 -2.75
CA ARG A 34 -10.24 1.05 -4.22
C ARG A 34 -9.00 0.41 -4.87
N ASN A 35 -7.79 0.72 -4.38
CA ASN A 35 -6.55 0.13 -4.90
C ASN A 35 -6.55 -1.39 -4.78
N VAL A 36 -6.95 -1.93 -3.63
CA VAL A 36 -7.05 -3.38 -3.41
C VAL A 36 -8.08 -4.00 -4.35
N LEU A 37 -9.26 -3.39 -4.49
CA LEU A 37 -10.31 -3.89 -5.38
C LEU A 37 -9.86 -3.89 -6.85
N ASP A 38 -9.16 -2.85 -7.28
CA ASP A 38 -8.67 -2.75 -8.65
C ASP A 38 -7.58 -3.79 -8.93
N PHE A 39 -6.69 -4.06 -7.98
CA PHE A 39 -5.74 -5.17 -8.07
C PHE A 39 -6.44 -6.54 -8.09
N LEU A 40 -7.47 -6.74 -7.27
CA LEU A 40 -8.23 -8.00 -7.23
C LEU A 40 -8.89 -8.35 -8.57
N LYS A 41 -9.25 -7.36 -9.39
CA LYS A 41 -9.77 -7.61 -10.74
C LYS A 41 -8.77 -8.28 -11.68
N LEU A 42 -7.47 -8.20 -11.39
CA LEU A 42 -6.42 -8.87 -12.16
C LEU A 42 -6.24 -10.33 -11.74
N VAL A 43 -6.54 -10.67 -10.48
CA VAL A 43 -6.27 -11.99 -9.89
C VAL A 43 -7.52 -12.82 -9.58
N ILE A 44 -8.71 -12.22 -9.73
CA ILE A 44 -9.99 -12.92 -9.64
C ILE A 44 -10.53 -13.09 -11.06
N THR A 45 -10.74 -14.33 -11.46
CA THR A 45 -11.33 -14.65 -12.76
C THR A 45 -12.81 -14.26 -12.80
N LYS A 46 -13.40 -14.25 -14.00
CA LYS A 46 -14.83 -13.97 -14.18
C LYS A 46 -15.74 -14.95 -13.44
N ASP A 47 -15.24 -16.16 -13.18
CA ASP A 47 -15.97 -17.21 -12.46
C ASP A 47 -15.78 -17.09 -10.93
N GLY A 48 -15.11 -16.04 -10.45
CA GLY A 48 -14.86 -15.79 -9.03
C GLY A 48 -13.74 -16.63 -8.44
N THR A 49 -12.95 -17.33 -9.27
CA THR A 49 -11.81 -18.12 -8.79
C THR A 49 -10.55 -17.27 -8.67
N PHE A 50 -9.70 -17.61 -7.71
CA PHE A 50 -8.40 -16.96 -7.53
C PHE A 50 -7.37 -17.58 -8.48
N ALA A 51 -6.76 -16.76 -9.33
CA ALA A 51 -5.71 -17.14 -10.24
C ALA A 51 -4.68 -16.01 -10.31
N VAL A 52 -3.39 -16.34 -10.21
CA VAL A 52 -2.31 -15.34 -10.26
C VAL A 52 -1.67 -15.40 -11.65
N PRO A 53 -2.08 -14.55 -12.61
CA PRO A 53 -1.45 -14.50 -13.92
C PRO A 53 -0.02 -14.00 -13.79
N LEU A 54 0.96 -14.87 -14.04
CA LEU A 54 2.38 -14.54 -13.87
C LEU A 54 2.93 -13.71 -15.04
N ASP A 55 2.18 -13.64 -16.14
CA ASP A 55 2.42 -12.87 -17.35
C ASP A 55 1.80 -11.47 -17.31
N ASP A 56 0.98 -11.15 -16.30
CA ASP A 56 0.51 -9.79 -16.06
C ASP A 56 1.61 -8.97 -15.34
N ASP A 57 2.06 -7.89 -15.99
CA ASP A 57 3.17 -7.06 -15.49
C ASP A 57 2.91 -6.46 -14.11
N ILE A 58 1.65 -6.11 -13.80
CA ILE A 58 1.27 -5.50 -12.51
C ILE A 58 1.32 -6.58 -11.42
N VAL A 59 0.74 -7.75 -11.69
CA VAL A 59 0.76 -8.89 -10.76
C VAL A 59 2.20 -9.35 -10.51
N ALA A 60 3.02 -9.47 -11.55
CA ALA A 60 4.42 -9.84 -11.45
C ALA A 60 5.23 -8.82 -10.62
N ALA A 61 5.00 -7.51 -10.82
CA ALA A 61 5.69 -6.46 -10.08
C ALA A 61 5.32 -6.43 -8.58
N CYS A 62 4.06 -6.73 -8.25
CA CYS A 62 3.55 -6.75 -6.88
C CYS A 62 3.88 -8.05 -6.12
N ARG A 63 4.17 -9.15 -6.83
CA ARG A 63 4.49 -10.44 -6.22
C ARG A 63 5.89 -10.42 -5.59
N VAL A 64 5.95 -10.69 -4.28
CA VAL A 64 7.22 -10.77 -3.52
C VAL A 64 7.62 -12.21 -3.21
N THR A 65 6.68 -13.13 -3.12
CA THR A 65 6.92 -14.55 -2.80
C THR A 65 5.93 -15.47 -3.51
N GLN A 66 6.34 -16.69 -3.82
CA GLN A 66 5.49 -17.77 -4.29
C GLN A 66 6.12 -19.12 -3.93
N ASP A 67 5.31 -20.09 -3.50
CA ASP A 67 5.75 -21.45 -3.18
C ASP A 67 6.93 -21.51 -2.19
N GLY A 68 6.91 -20.60 -1.21
CA GLY A 68 7.96 -20.50 -0.18
C GLY A 68 9.27 -19.86 -0.67
N GLN A 69 9.33 -19.39 -1.91
CA GLN A 69 10.50 -18.74 -2.50
C GLN A 69 10.27 -17.24 -2.69
N VAL A 70 11.27 -16.45 -2.35
CA VAL A 70 11.28 -15.01 -2.63
C VAL A 70 11.45 -14.82 -4.13
N THR A 71 10.54 -14.08 -4.75
CA THR A 71 10.55 -13.80 -6.21
C THR A 71 11.17 -12.44 -6.55
N ARG A 72 11.35 -11.57 -5.55
CA ARG A 72 11.97 -10.25 -5.68
C ARG A 72 12.77 -9.92 -4.41
N SER A 73 14.06 -9.61 -4.58
CA SER A 73 14.99 -9.18 -3.52
C SER A 73 15.38 -7.73 -3.68
#